data_AF-A0A0L7LES3-F1
#
_entry.id   AF-A0A0L7LES3-F1
#
_cell.length_a   1.000
_cell.length_b   1.000
_cell.length_c   1.000
_cell.angle_alpha   90.00
_cell.angle_beta   90.00
_cell.angle_gamma   90.00
#
_symmetry.space_group_name_H-M   'P 1'
#
loop_
_entity.id
_entity.type
_entity.pdbx_description
1 polymer ?
#
loop_
_entity_poly.entity_id
_entity_poly.type
_entity_poly.pdbx_seq_one_letter_code
_entity_poly.pdbx_strand_id
1 'polypeptide(L)'
;AKEAGVTFLNEVGLDPGIDHLLALECIHNIQNHGGRIDSFVSYCGGLPAPEFSDNALRYKFSWNPRGVLLNTISAAKYLSKGQVGFPNRDSTMYASLYGIEEAHTMFRGTLRYKDPNPHPSLHPDGPNITWRQFACELLGLMDSTIFYENLRTRLAERIGTSGAQSLESLGLLEDSAIVKCNTPLDTISHYLSNRLQLENDETDFVVLRHELEVTWSDGKKERREVTMAVRGDPLSHTAMARTVGLPTAIAAKMVLDGEIQERGVVLPFSPVVYKSLLSRLRADGITARETTRPLN
;
A
#
# COMPACT_ATOMS: atom_id res chain seq x y z
N ALA A 1 -16.67 8.35 -22.46
CA ALA A 1 -15.26 8.82 -22.35
C ALA A 1 -14.68 9.15 -23.73
N LYS A 2 -14.29 8.15 -24.55
CA LYS A 2 -13.73 8.38 -25.90
C LYS A 2 -14.65 9.21 -26.80
N GLU A 3 -15.92 8.84 -26.89
CA GLU A 3 -16.97 9.55 -27.65
C GLU A 3 -17.16 11.02 -27.19
N ALA A 4 -16.91 11.30 -25.92
CA ALA A 4 -17.03 12.64 -25.34
C ALA A 4 -15.74 13.47 -25.46
N GLY A 5 -14.67 12.92 -26.06
CA GLY A 5 -13.37 13.59 -26.16
C GLY A 5 -12.64 13.79 -24.84
N VAL A 6 -13.04 13.10 -23.76
CA VAL A 6 -12.50 13.29 -22.39
C VAL A 6 -11.39 12.28 -22.09
N THR A 7 -10.36 12.75 -21.38
CA THR A 7 -9.25 11.94 -20.84
C THR A 7 -9.47 11.71 -19.35
N PHE A 8 -9.54 10.45 -18.94
CA PHE A 8 -9.49 10.01 -17.53
C PHE A 8 -8.15 9.32 -17.31
N LEU A 9 -7.16 10.05 -16.82
CA LEU A 9 -5.84 9.51 -16.48
C LEU A 9 -5.87 8.96 -15.05
N ASN A 10 -5.50 7.70 -14.89
CA ASN A 10 -5.55 6.96 -13.62
C ASN A 10 -4.14 6.46 -13.27
N GLU A 11 -4.00 5.85 -12.08
CA GLU A 11 -2.73 5.22 -11.67
C GLU A 11 -1.55 6.22 -11.72
N VAL A 12 -1.75 7.41 -11.14
CA VAL A 12 -0.78 8.51 -11.04
C VAL A 12 -0.58 8.98 -9.59
N GLY A 13 -0.45 8.03 -8.66
CA GLY A 13 -0.05 8.27 -7.27
C GLY A 13 1.34 7.70 -6.95
N LEU A 14 1.47 7.01 -5.81
CA LEU A 14 2.67 6.25 -5.43
C LEU A 14 2.64 4.83 -5.98
N ASP A 15 1.66 4.04 -5.54
CA ASP A 15 1.40 2.65 -5.91
C ASP A 15 -0.14 2.43 -5.86
N PRO A 16 -0.86 2.47 -6.99
CA PRO A 16 -0.34 2.61 -8.35
C PRO A 16 0.02 4.06 -8.74
N GLY A 17 1.24 4.24 -9.26
CA GLY A 17 1.74 5.45 -9.88
C GLY A 17 3.24 5.42 -10.15
N ILE A 18 4.05 6.03 -9.29
CA ILE A 18 5.52 6.04 -9.39
C ILE A 18 6.10 4.62 -9.59
N ASP A 19 5.49 3.60 -8.98
CA ASP A 19 5.85 2.19 -9.18
C ASP A 19 5.86 1.79 -10.68
N HIS A 20 4.81 2.15 -11.42
CA HIS A 20 4.72 1.90 -12.86
C HIS A 20 5.79 2.67 -13.63
N LEU A 21 6.00 3.95 -13.28
CA LEU A 21 6.93 4.80 -14.01
C LEU A 21 8.36 4.26 -13.92
N LEU A 22 8.80 3.91 -12.70
CA LEU A 22 10.13 3.34 -12.45
C LEU A 22 10.27 1.92 -13.00
N ALA A 23 9.21 1.12 -13.00
CA ALA A 23 9.22 -0.21 -13.61
C ALA A 23 9.43 -0.10 -15.13
N LEU A 24 8.61 0.72 -15.81
CA LEU A 24 8.67 0.92 -17.26
C LEU A 24 9.94 1.62 -17.73
N GLU A 25 10.50 2.55 -16.94
CA GLU A 25 11.79 3.16 -17.27
C GLU A 25 12.92 2.12 -17.28
N CYS A 26 12.98 1.26 -16.27
CA CYS A 26 13.96 0.19 -16.14
C CYS A 26 13.76 -0.93 -17.19
N ILE A 27 12.54 -1.44 -17.34
CA ILE A 27 12.18 -2.50 -18.30
C ILE A 27 12.50 -2.05 -19.73
N HIS A 28 12.01 -0.89 -20.15
CA HIS A 28 12.33 -0.38 -21.48
C HIS A 28 13.82 -0.06 -21.65
N ASN A 29 14.55 0.37 -20.60
CA ASN A 29 16.01 0.53 -20.70
C ASN A 29 16.68 -0.82 -21.02
N ILE A 30 16.35 -1.88 -20.30
CA ILE A 30 16.91 -3.23 -20.47
C ILE A 30 16.58 -3.78 -21.86
N GLN A 31 15.31 -3.72 -22.26
CA GLN A 31 14.84 -4.24 -23.56
C GLN A 31 15.48 -3.50 -24.75
N ASN A 32 15.63 -2.17 -24.68
CA ASN A 32 16.31 -1.39 -25.72
C ASN A 32 17.81 -1.72 -25.87
N HIS A 33 18.42 -2.38 -24.88
CA HIS A 33 19.80 -2.89 -24.94
C HIS A 33 19.87 -4.41 -25.16
N GLY A 34 18.75 -5.05 -25.54
CA GLY A 34 18.71 -6.48 -25.87
C GLY A 34 18.72 -7.43 -24.65
N GLY A 35 18.37 -6.93 -23.46
CA GLY A 35 18.13 -7.75 -22.29
C GLY A 35 16.67 -8.24 -22.21
N ARG A 36 16.48 -9.44 -21.65
CA ARG A 36 15.19 -10.08 -21.38
C ARG A 36 14.90 -10.07 -19.89
N ILE A 37 13.65 -9.83 -19.49
CA ILE A 37 13.24 -9.85 -18.06
C ILE A 37 12.78 -11.27 -17.70
N ASP A 38 13.56 -11.98 -16.90
CA ASP A 38 13.22 -13.33 -16.43
C ASP A 38 12.31 -13.29 -15.19
N SER A 39 12.45 -12.26 -14.35
CA SER A 39 11.71 -12.09 -13.09
C SER A 39 11.49 -10.62 -12.80
N PHE A 40 10.29 -10.25 -12.32
CA PHE A 40 9.98 -8.91 -11.81
C PHE A 40 9.22 -9.02 -10.47
N VAL A 41 9.75 -8.35 -9.45
CA VAL A 41 9.18 -8.30 -8.10
C VAL A 41 9.16 -6.85 -7.63
N SER A 42 8.02 -6.38 -7.13
CA SER A 42 7.85 -5.01 -6.64
C SER A 42 7.25 -4.98 -5.24
N TYR A 43 7.86 -4.15 -4.39
CA TYR A 43 7.44 -3.88 -3.02
C TYR A 43 7.30 -2.38 -2.79
N CYS A 44 6.21 -1.95 -2.16
CA CYS A 44 6.02 -0.58 -1.70
C CYS A 44 5.52 -0.55 -0.25
N GLY A 45 5.94 0.44 0.53
CA GLY A 45 5.49 0.64 1.90
C GLY A 45 5.63 2.09 2.35
N GLY A 46 4.54 2.67 2.82
CA GLY A 46 4.55 3.90 3.63
C GLY A 46 4.42 3.53 5.11
N LEU A 47 5.40 3.93 5.91
CA LEU A 47 5.61 3.55 7.31
C LEU A 47 5.97 4.80 8.13
N PRO A 48 5.75 4.85 9.46
CA PRO A 48 6.43 5.84 10.29
C PRO A 48 7.96 5.70 10.10
N ALA A 49 8.70 6.80 10.25
CA ALA A 49 10.16 6.69 10.33
C ALA A 49 10.56 5.78 11.51
N PRO A 50 11.68 5.04 11.44
CA PRO A 50 12.00 4.00 12.41
C PRO A 50 11.95 4.46 13.88
N GLU A 51 12.38 5.69 14.16
CA GLU A 51 12.34 6.31 15.49
C GLU A 51 10.92 6.60 16.04
N PHE A 52 9.93 6.75 15.15
CA PHE A 52 8.52 7.01 15.48
C PHE A 52 7.64 5.76 15.37
N SER A 53 8.27 4.58 15.22
CA SER A 53 7.59 3.31 15.07
C SER A 53 7.21 2.62 16.39
N ASP A 54 7.42 3.24 17.57
CA ASP A 54 7.26 2.54 18.86
C ASP A 54 5.81 2.41 19.33
N ASN A 55 5.08 1.52 18.66
CA ASN A 55 3.77 1.04 19.06
C ASN A 55 3.58 -0.44 18.68
N ALA A 56 2.49 -1.06 19.15
CA ALA A 56 2.22 -2.48 18.96
C ALA A 56 2.13 -2.96 17.50
N LEU A 57 1.80 -2.06 16.56
CA LEU A 57 1.71 -2.38 15.13
C LEU A 57 2.96 -1.98 14.34
N ARG A 58 3.92 -1.29 14.98
CA ARG A 58 5.04 -0.59 14.31
C ARG A 58 4.57 0.32 13.16
N TYR A 59 3.37 0.89 13.29
CA TYR A 59 2.69 1.62 12.22
C TYR A 59 2.01 2.90 12.72
N LYS A 60 1.97 3.94 11.88
CA LYS A 60 1.19 5.17 12.06
C LYS A 60 0.56 5.57 10.72
N PHE A 61 -0.61 6.19 10.77
CA PHE A 61 -1.39 6.51 9.58
C PHE A 61 -1.04 7.89 9.03
N SER A 62 -0.39 7.94 7.87
CA SER A 62 -0.24 9.15 7.03
C SER A 62 -1.27 9.23 5.89
N TRP A 63 -2.23 8.30 5.83
CA TRP A 63 -3.28 8.18 4.83
C TRP A 63 -4.46 7.34 5.34
N ASN A 64 -5.52 7.18 4.55
CA ASN A 64 -6.80 6.55 4.94
C ASN A 64 -6.63 5.15 5.61
N PRO A 65 -6.87 5.02 6.92
CA PRO A 65 -6.65 3.77 7.68
C PRO A 65 -7.53 2.61 7.25
N ARG A 66 -8.74 2.89 6.75
CA ARG A 66 -9.61 1.88 6.14
C ARG A 66 -8.91 1.20 4.98
N GLY A 67 -8.10 1.94 4.22
CA GLY A 67 -7.24 1.39 3.18
C GLY A 67 -6.13 0.49 3.74
N VAL A 68 -5.48 0.85 4.85
CA VAL A 68 -4.47 -0.02 5.48
C VAL A 68 -5.07 -1.28 6.09
N LEU A 69 -6.23 -1.18 6.75
CA LEU A 69 -6.85 -2.29 7.46
C LEU A 69 -7.65 -3.21 6.54
N LEU A 70 -8.28 -2.65 5.49
CA LEU A 70 -8.67 -3.47 4.35
C LEU A 70 -7.47 -4.16 3.75
N ASN A 71 -6.28 -3.52 3.74
CA ASN A 71 -5.10 -4.17 3.20
C ASN A 71 -4.88 -5.50 3.92
N THR A 72 -4.39 -5.55 5.16
CA THR A 72 -3.81 -6.73 5.86
C THR A 72 -4.49 -8.12 5.74
N ILE A 73 -5.67 -8.22 5.17
CA ILE A 73 -6.59 -9.36 5.16
C ILE A 73 -6.97 -9.84 3.72
N SER A 74 -6.06 -9.99 2.74
CA SER A 74 -6.43 -10.45 1.37
C SER A 74 -6.31 -11.94 1.07
N ALA A 75 -7.18 -12.39 0.14
CA ALA A 75 -6.80 -13.34 -0.92
C ALA A 75 -6.41 -12.57 -2.21
N ALA A 76 -5.53 -13.14 -3.03
CA ALA A 76 -4.45 -12.37 -3.66
C ALA A 76 -3.77 -13.27 -4.76
N LYS A 77 -3.15 -12.79 -5.86
CA LYS A 77 -2.57 -13.64 -6.96
C LYS A 77 -1.23 -13.16 -7.59
N TYR A 78 -0.26 -14.06 -7.79
CA TYR A 78 1.07 -13.83 -8.39
C TYR A 78 1.55 -14.95 -9.32
N LEU A 79 2.61 -14.69 -10.09
CA LEU A 79 3.36 -15.72 -10.82
C LEU A 79 4.71 -15.95 -10.13
N SER A 80 5.11 -17.21 -9.94
CA SER A 80 6.39 -17.61 -9.37
C SER A 80 6.88 -18.90 -10.01
N LYS A 81 8.06 -18.86 -10.64
CA LYS A 81 8.67 -20.01 -11.36
C LYS A 81 7.70 -20.65 -12.37
N GLY A 82 6.94 -19.84 -13.09
CA GLY A 82 5.93 -20.27 -14.06
C GLY A 82 4.63 -20.81 -13.46
N GLN A 83 4.49 -20.83 -12.13
CA GLN A 83 3.26 -21.27 -11.44
C GLN A 83 2.48 -20.07 -10.90
N VAL A 84 1.16 -20.09 -11.07
CA VAL A 84 0.26 -19.10 -10.46
C VAL A 84 0.08 -19.44 -8.99
N GLY A 85 0.63 -18.60 -8.12
CA GLY A 85 0.38 -18.65 -6.68
C GLY A 85 -0.60 -17.56 -6.24
N PHE A 86 -0.94 -17.55 -4.95
CA PHE A 86 -1.95 -16.63 -4.40
C PHE A 86 -1.48 -15.82 -3.16
N PRO A 87 -0.48 -14.91 -3.28
CA PRO A 87 -0.74 -13.44 -3.26
C PRO A 87 0.11 -12.56 -4.24
N ASN A 88 -0.29 -11.43 -4.88
CA ASN A 88 -1.32 -10.41 -4.56
C ASN A 88 -1.88 -9.49 -5.70
N ARG A 89 -3.05 -8.85 -5.47
CA ARG A 89 -4.00 -8.35 -6.52
C ARG A 89 -4.15 -9.41 -7.61
N ASP A 90 -4.24 -9.07 -8.90
CA ASP A 90 -3.77 -9.98 -9.95
C ASP A 90 -2.46 -9.42 -10.51
N SER A 91 -1.32 -9.95 -10.06
CA SER A 91 -0.03 -9.51 -10.60
C SER A 91 0.19 -9.98 -12.05
N THR A 92 -0.53 -10.99 -12.54
CA THR A 92 -0.27 -11.56 -13.88
C THR A 92 -0.69 -10.64 -15.01
N MET A 93 -1.65 -9.71 -14.78
CA MET A 93 -2.05 -8.73 -15.79
C MET A 93 -0.91 -7.75 -16.13
N TYR A 94 0.01 -7.48 -15.19
CA TYR A 94 1.12 -6.56 -15.42
C TYR A 94 2.20 -7.13 -16.34
N ALA A 95 2.24 -8.46 -16.57
CA ALA A 95 3.16 -9.05 -17.53
C ALA A 95 2.92 -8.46 -18.93
N SER A 96 1.66 -8.41 -19.37
CA SER A 96 1.31 -7.83 -20.68
C SER A 96 1.25 -6.31 -20.68
N LEU A 97 0.84 -5.67 -19.57
CA LEU A 97 0.86 -4.20 -19.47
C LEU A 97 2.28 -3.60 -19.50
N TYR A 98 3.30 -4.38 -19.10
CA TYR A 98 4.71 -3.98 -19.13
C TYR A 98 5.49 -4.61 -20.30
N GLY A 99 4.86 -5.45 -21.14
CA GLY A 99 5.53 -6.14 -22.25
C GLY A 99 6.64 -7.07 -21.80
N ILE A 100 6.41 -7.85 -20.73
CA ILE A 100 7.31 -8.85 -20.15
C ILE A 100 6.59 -10.20 -19.94
N GLU A 101 5.75 -10.61 -20.89
CA GLU A 101 5.05 -11.91 -20.87
C GLU A 101 5.99 -13.13 -20.75
N GLU A 102 7.28 -12.97 -21.05
CA GLU A 102 8.30 -14.00 -20.88
C GLU A 102 8.80 -14.19 -19.44
N ALA A 103 8.48 -13.27 -18.52
CA ALA A 103 8.93 -13.33 -17.14
C ALA A 103 8.28 -14.52 -16.40
N HIS A 104 9.11 -15.42 -15.85
CA HIS A 104 8.63 -16.59 -15.10
C HIS A 104 8.15 -16.24 -13.68
N THR A 105 8.35 -14.99 -13.23
CA THR A 105 7.94 -14.52 -11.91
C THR A 105 7.46 -13.07 -12.03
N MET A 106 6.26 -12.80 -11.52
CA MET A 106 5.59 -11.50 -11.52
C MET A 106 4.86 -11.30 -10.19
N PHE A 107 5.34 -10.36 -9.37
CA PHE A 107 4.76 -10.06 -8.06
C PHE A 107 4.66 -8.55 -7.80
N ARG A 108 3.46 -8.10 -7.44
CA ARG A 108 3.13 -6.81 -6.80
C ARG A 108 2.19 -7.09 -5.63
N GLY A 109 2.09 -6.20 -4.64
CA GLY A 109 1.09 -6.42 -3.59
C GLY A 109 0.75 -5.28 -2.63
N THR A 110 -0.56 -5.08 -2.48
CA THR A 110 -1.23 -4.52 -1.30
C THR A 110 -2.58 -5.24 -1.14
N LEU A 111 -2.86 -5.74 0.07
CA LEU A 111 -3.86 -6.79 0.38
C LEU A 111 -5.35 -6.22 0.38
N ARG A 112 -6.46 -6.99 0.57
CA ARG A 112 -7.93 -6.67 0.55
C ARG A 112 -8.87 -7.86 0.96
N TYR A 113 -9.67 -7.80 2.05
CA TYR A 113 -10.89 -8.66 2.17
C TYR A 113 -12.17 -7.94 1.72
N LYS A 114 -13.22 -8.74 1.55
CA LYS A 114 -14.60 -8.26 1.50
C LYS A 114 -14.95 -7.55 2.81
N ASP A 115 -15.61 -6.41 2.68
CA ASP A 115 -16.12 -5.59 3.80
C ASP A 115 -16.90 -6.46 4.80
N PRO A 116 -16.58 -6.44 6.11
CA PRO A 116 -17.40 -7.14 7.09
C PRO A 116 -18.78 -6.51 7.16
N ASN A 117 -19.82 -7.36 7.25
CA ASN A 117 -21.20 -6.90 7.36
C ASN A 117 -21.38 -5.94 8.58
N PRO A 118 -22.34 -5.01 8.53
CA PRO A 118 -22.69 -4.16 9.67
C PRO A 118 -22.96 -4.99 10.94
N HIS A 119 -22.53 -4.47 12.08
CA HIS A 119 -22.74 -5.13 13.38
C HIS A 119 -23.83 -4.40 14.17
N PRO A 120 -24.85 -5.09 14.75
CA PRO A 120 -25.96 -4.43 15.44
C PRO A 120 -25.54 -3.42 16.51
N SER A 121 -24.57 -3.79 17.36
CA SER A 121 -24.05 -2.96 18.45
C SER A 121 -23.27 -1.72 17.96
N LEU A 122 -22.85 -1.71 16.69
CA LEU A 122 -22.19 -0.59 16.00
C LEU A 122 -23.16 0.24 15.15
N HIS A 123 -24.47 0.00 15.23
CA HIS A 123 -25.47 0.90 14.66
C HIS A 123 -25.46 2.25 15.42
N PRO A 124 -25.39 3.41 14.73
CA PRO A 124 -25.32 4.73 15.36
C PRO A 124 -26.42 4.96 16.41
N ASP A 125 -27.67 4.61 16.09
CA ASP A 125 -28.83 4.79 16.97
C ASP A 125 -28.95 3.74 18.09
N GLY A 126 -28.03 2.77 18.17
CA GLY A 126 -28.02 1.76 19.22
C GLY A 126 -27.48 2.29 20.56
N PRO A 127 -27.60 1.53 21.67
CA PRO A 127 -27.09 1.93 22.98
C PRO A 127 -25.56 2.14 22.96
N ASN A 128 -25.05 3.09 23.73
CA ASN A 128 -23.60 3.32 23.85
C ASN A 128 -22.92 2.10 24.46
N ILE A 129 -21.77 1.72 23.87
CA ILE A 129 -20.94 0.59 24.32
C ILE A 129 -19.48 1.00 24.41
N THR A 130 -18.72 0.32 25.27
CA THR A 130 -17.26 0.48 25.40
C THR A 130 -16.50 -0.53 24.56
N TRP A 131 -15.20 -0.28 24.34
CA TRP A 131 -14.30 -1.24 23.70
C TRP A 131 -14.26 -2.58 24.43
N ARG A 132 -14.21 -2.58 25.76
CA ARG A 132 -14.32 -3.80 26.58
C ARG A 132 -15.61 -4.56 26.34
N GLN A 133 -16.76 -3.88 26.36
CA GLN A 133 -18.07 -4.51 26.15
C GLN A 133 -18.16 -5.15 24.77
N PHE A 134 -17.66 -4.47 23.73
CA PHE A 134 -17.62 -5.01 22.37
C PHE A 134 -16.66 -6.20 22.24
N ALA A 135 -15.50 -6.16 22.88
CA ALA A 135 -14.58 -7.30 22.93
C ALA A 135 -15.19 -8.53 23.63
N CYS A 136 -15.93 -8.32 24.72
CA CYS A 136 -16.71 -9.39 25.37
C CYS A 136 -17.77 -9.98 24.43
N GLU A 137 -18.53 -9.14 23.72
CA GLU A 137 -19.55 -9.58 22.77
C GLU A 137 -18.95 -10.43 21.64
N LEU A 138 -17.84 -9.99 21.01
CA LEU A 138 -17.15 -10.73 19.95
C LEU A 138 -16.55 -12.08 20.42
N LEU A 139 -16.29 -12.22 21.72
CA LEU A 139 -15.84 -13.46 22.35
C LEU A 139 -17.00 -14.34 22.88
N GLY A 140 -18.26 -13.90 22.77
CA GLY A 140 -19.43 -14.62 23.28
C GLY A 140 -19.55 -14.56 24.81
N LEU A 141 -18.93 -13.59 25.46
CA LEU A 141 -18.92 -13.41 26.91
C LEU A 141 -20.13 -12.53 27.31
N MET A 142 -21.17 -13.17 27.84
CA MET A 142 -22.46 -12.52 28.13
C MET A 142 -22.45 -11.61 29.38
N ASP A 143 -21.39 -11.66 30.18
CA ASP A 143 -21.29 -10.92 31.45
C ASP A 143 -20.22 -9.83 31.35
N SER A 144 -20.65 -8.57 31.40
CA SER A 144 -19.78 -7.39 31.39
C SER A 144 -19.06 -7.16 32.73
N THR A 145 -19.42 -7.90 33.78
CA THR A 145 -18.70 -7.92 35.07
C THR A 145 -17.52 -8.90 35.10
N ILE A 146 -17.24 -9.57 33.97
CA ILE A 146 -16.07 -10.44 33.84
C ILE A 146 -14.77 -9.71 34.24
N PHE A 147 -14.00 -10.33 35.14
CA PHE A 147 -12.68 -9.82 35.52
C PHE A 147 -11.79 -9.64 34.29
N TYR A 148 -11.06 -8.52 34.24
CA TYR A 148 -10.20 -8.14 33.12
C TYR A 148 -9.20 -9.24 32.72
N GLU A 149 -8.61 -9.94 33.69
CA GLU A 149 -7.70 -11.07 33.44
C GLU A 149 -8.38 -12.26 32.73
N ASN A 150 -9.66 -12.52 33.01
CA ASN A 150 -10.41 -13.58 32.32
C ASN A 150 -10.66 -13.19 30.85
N LEU A 151 -11.01 -11.93 30.58
CA LEU A 151 -11.12 -11.40 29.21
C LEU A 151 -9.78 -11.53 28.46
N ARG A 152 -8.69 -11.14 29.11
CA ARG A 152 -7.33 -11.22 28.57
C ARG A 152 -6.90 -12.66 28.26
N THR A 153 -7.23 -13.60 29.16
CA THR A 153 -6.99 -15.04 28.96
C THR A 153 -7.78 -15.57 27.76
N ARG A 154 -9.09 -15.29 27.67
CA ARG A 154 -9.95 -15.67 26.54
C ARG A 154 -9.48 -15.11 25.21
N LEU A 155 -8.94 -13.90 25.22
CA LEU A 155 -8.36 -13.28 24.04
C LEU A 155 -7.06 -13.98 23.64
N ALA A 156 -6.17 -14.27 24.60
CA ALA A 156 -4.92 -14.99 24.37
C ALA A 156 -5.15 -16.44 23.87
N GLU A 157 -6.21 -17.13 24.33
CA GLU A 157 -6.65 -18.43 23.80
C GLU A 157 -6.96 -18.37 22.29
N ARG A 158 -7.45 -17.22 21.79
CA ARG A 158 -7.98 -17.08 20.42
C ARG A 158 -7.00 -16.44 19.43
N ILE A 159 -6.15 -15.50 19.87
CA ILE A 159 -5.19 -14.77 19.02
C ILE A 159 -3.74 -14.82 19.52
N GLY A 160 -3.46 -15.61 20.55
CA GLY A 160 -2.16 -15.71 21.20
C GLY A 160 -1.86 -14.53 22.14
N THR A 161 -0.95 -14.75 23.10
CA THR A 161 -0.58 -13.77 24.13
C THR A 161 -0.09 -12.45 23.54
N SER A 162 0.71 -12.51 22.47
CA SER A 162 1.21 -11.31 21.76
C SER A 162 0.06 -10.50 21.15
N GLY A 163 -0.89 -11.16 20.47
CA GLY A 163 -2.06 -10.51 19.91
C GLY A 163 -2.95 -9.87 20.99
N ALA A 164 -3.15 -10.56 22.12
CA ALA A 164 -3.91 -10.02 23.25
C ALA A 164 -3.24 -8.76 23.83
N GLN A 165 -1.91 -8.78 24.03
CA GLN A 165 -1.13 -7.64 24.50
C GLN A 165 -1.12 -6.47 23.49
N SER A 166 -1.17 -6.76 22.19
CA SER A 166 -1.32 -5.74 21.15
C SER A 166 -2.69 -5.06 21.24
N LEU A 167 -3.81 -5.79 21.37
CA LEU A 167 -5.13 -5.16 21.50
C LEU A 167 -5.26 -4.36 22.81
N GLU A 168 -4.67 -4.87 23.89
CA GLU A 168 -4.57 -4.20 25.20
C GLU A 168 -3.85 -2.84 25.10
N SER A 169 -2.64 -2.80 24.51
CA SER A 169 -1.88 -1.55 24.34
C SER A 169 -2.52 -0.57 23.35
N LEU A 170 -3.25 -1.07 22.34
CA LEU A 170 -4.12 -0.28 21.47
C LEU A 170 -5.41 0.20 22.16
N GLY A 171 -5.66 -0.18 23.41
CA GLY A 171 -6.81 0.26 24.20
C GLY A 171 -8.15 -0.37 23.80
N LEU A 172 -8.12 -1.41 22.97
CA LEU A 172 -9.32 -2.08 22.46
C LEU A 172 -10.01 -2.96 23.53
N LEU A 173 -9.56 -2.88 24.79
CA LEU A 173 -10.11 -3.53 25.99
C LEU A 173 -10.43 -2.52 27.12
N GLU A 174 -10.33 -1.21 26.83
CA GLU A 174 -10.64 -0.11 27.76
C GLU A 174 -12.15 0.11 27.92
N ASP A 175 -12.56 0.80 28.98
CA ASP A 175 -13.95 1.26 29.19
C ASP A 175 -14.26 2.58 28.45
N SER A 176 -13.42 2.97 27.48
CA SER A 176 -13.66 4.11 26.60
C SER A 176 -14.79 3.79 25.61
N ALA A 177 -15.66 4.78 25.36
CA ALA A 177 -16.83 4.63 24.51
C ALA A 177 -16.45 4.51 23.02
N ILE A 178 -17.15 3.64 22.29
CA ILE A 178 -16.95 3.45 20.85
C ILE A 178 -17.65 4.56 20.05
N VAL A 179 -16.91 5.24 19.18
CA VAL A 179 -17.48 6.02 18.08
C VAL A 179 -17.91 5.05 16.98
N LYS A 180 -19.21 4.94 16.75
CA LYS A 180 -19.82 3.90 15.91
C LYS A 180 -19.83 4.28 14.43
N CYS A 181 -19.39 3.37 13.56
CA CYS A 181 -19.36 3.60 12.11
C CYS A 181 -20.07 2.48 11.32
N ASN A 182 -21.13 1.87 11.87
CA ASN A 182 -21.91 0.74 11.30
C ASN A 182 -21.16 -0.60 11.20
N THR A 183 -19.97 -0.63 10.57
CA THR A 183 -19.18 -1.86 10.41
C THR A 183 -18.06 -1.94 11.46
N PRO A 184 -17.61 -3.14 11.86
CA PRO A 184 -16.45 -3.30 12.72
C PRO A 184 -15.18 -2.69 12.12
N LEU A 185 -15.01 -2.82 10.80
CA LEU A 185 -13.87 -2.28 10.05
C LEU A 185 -13.83 -0.75 10.08
N ASP A 186 -14.94 -0.08 9.78
CA ASP A 186 -14.98 1.39 9.75
C ASP A 186 -14.80 1.95 11.18
N THR A 187 -15.40 1.28 12.16
CA THR A 187 -15.31 1.65 13.59
C THR A 187 -13.87 1.55 14.11
N ILE A 188 -13.19 0.42 13.86
CA ILE A 188 -11.79 0.27 14.27
C ILE A 188 -10.85 1.14 13.42
N SER A 189 -11.17 1.38 12.13
CA SER A 189 -10.40 2.30 11.28
C SER A 189 -10.46 3.73 11.80
N HIS A 190 -11.64 4.22 12.20
CA HIS A 190 -11.83 5.53 12.80
C HIS A 190 -11.12 5.66 14.15
N TYR A 191 -11.20 4.64 15.01
CA TYR A 191 -10.52 4.68 16.29
C TYR A 191 -8.98 4.66 16.15
N LEU A 192 -8.46 3.76 15.32
CA LEU A 192 -7.02 3.67 15.07
C LEU A 192 -6.48 4.87 14.27
N SER A 193 -7.32 5.57 13.48
CA SER A 193 -6.91 6.81 12.81
C SER A 193 -6.48 7.87 13.80
N ASN A 194 -7.22 8.01 14.90
CA ASN A 194 -6.95 9.01 15.93
C ASN A 194 -5.84 8.54 16.89
N ARG A 195 -5.79 7.25 17.25
CA ARG A 195 -4.81 6.72 18.23
C ARG A 195 -3.42 6.46 17.65
N LEU A 196 -3.30 6.28 16.34
CA LEU A 196 -2.02 6.03 15.64
C LEU A 196 -1.77 7.04 14.52
N GLN A 197 -2.18 8.29 14.68
CA GLN A 197 -1.75 9.39 13.82
C GLN A 197 -0.25 9.71 14.05
N LEU A 198 0.34 10.44 13.10
CA LEU A 198 1.62 11.11 13.31
C LEU A 198 1.40 12.36 14.19
N GLU A 199 2.28 12.57 15.16
CA GLU A 199 2.35 13.82 15.93
C GLU A 199 3.10 14.90 15.14
N ASN A 200 3.01 16.16 15.57
CA ASN A 200 3.48 17.33 14.81
C ASN A 200 4.99 17.36 14.50
N ASP A 201 5.82 16.68 15.29
CA ASP A 201 7.27 16.58 15.12
C ASP A 201 7.71 15.24 14.49
N GLU A 202 6.76 14.33 14.24
CA GLU A 202 7.02 13.03 13.63
C GLU A 202 7.03 13.09 12.11
N THR A 203 7.55 12.03 11.49
CA THR A 203 7.56 11.89 10.04
C THR A 203 7.40 10.44 9.61
N ASP A 204 6.89 10.24 8.40
CA ASP A 204 6.84 8.96 7.72
C ASP A 204 7.99 8.79 6.73
N PHE A 205 8.06 7.59 6.19
CA PHE A 205 9.01 7.17 5.18
C PHE A 205 8.30 6.27 4.17
N VAL A 206 8.53 6.54 2.89
CA VAL A 206 8.09 5.72 1.77
C VAL A 206 9.30 5.01 1.18
N VAL A 207 9.23 3.68 1.13
CA VAL A 207 10.14 2.84 0.36
C VAL A 207 9.39 2.18 -0.80
N LEU A 208 10.00 2.18 -1.97
CA LEU A 208 9.54 1.48 -3.16
C LEU A 208 10.75 0.79 -3.77
N ARG A 209 10.67 -0.52 -3.99
CA ARG A 209 11.77 -1.32 -4.52
C ARG A 209 11.26 -2.29 -5.58
N HIS A 210 11.84 -2.19 -6.77
CA HIS A 210 11.72 -3.19 -7.83
C HIS A 210 12.97 -4.04 -7.85
N GLU A 211 12.81 -5.35 -7.98
CA GLU A 211 13.88 -6.30 -8.27
C GLU A 211 13.58 -6.99 -9.59
N LEU A 212 14.55 -6.96 -10.49
CA LEU A 212 14.48 -7.57 -11.81
C LEU A 212 15.61 -8.57 -11.96
N GLU A 213 15.33 -9.76 -12.48
CA GLU A 213 16.37 -10.67 -12.96
C GLU A 213 16.39 -10.61 -14.49
N VAL A 214 17.58 -10.42 -15.04
CA VAL A 214 17.79 -10.10 -16.47
C VAL A 214 18.74 -11.12 -17.07
N THR A 215 18.41 -11.65 -18.25
CA THR A 215 19.36 -12.35 -19.12
C THR A 215 19.67 -11.46 -20.32
N TRP A 216 20.95 -11.19 -20.56
CA TRP A 216 21.44 -10.47 -21.73
C TRP A 216 21.60 -11.37 -22.96
N SER A 217 21.70 -10.77 -24.14
CA SER A 217 21.89 -11.47 -25.41
C SER A 217 23.18 -12.28 -25.51
N ASP A 218 24.20 -11.96 -24.71
CA ASP A 218 25.45 -12.72 -24.57
C ASP A 218 25.37 -13.85 -23.52
N GLY A 219 24.19 -14.08 -22.94
CA GLY A 219 23.93 -15.10 -21.92
C GLY A 219 24.30 -14.70 -20.49
N LYS A 220 24.90 -13.52 -20.26
CA LYS A 220 25.16 -13.04 -18.89
C LYS A 220 23.85 -12.77 -18.16
N LYS A 221 23.85 -13.01 -16.85
CA LYS A 221 22.72 -12.72 -15.97
C LYS A 221 23.04 -11.69 -14.92
N GLU A 222 22.06 -10.86 -14.58
CA GLU A 222 22.17 -9.89 -13.48
C GLU A 222 20.86 -9.77 -12.71
N ARG A 223 20.96 -9.35 -11.45
CA ARG A 223 19.85 -8.78 -10.69
C ARG A 223 20.01 -7.26 -10.68
N ARG A 224 18.96 -6.56 -11.08
CA ARG A 224 18.87 -5.10 -11.02
C ARG A 224 17.84 -4.70 -9.97
N GLU A 225 18.21 -3.78 -9.10
CA GLU A 225 17.37 -3.27 -8.02
C GLU A 225 17.15 -1.76 -8.23
N VAL A 226 15.90 -1.33 -8.37
CA VAL A 226 15.50 0.09 -8.45
C VAL A 226 14.84 0.46 -7.13
N THR A 227 15.50 1.29 -6.32
CA THR A 227 15.02 1.66 -4.98
C THR A 227 14.78 3.16 -4.87
N MET A 228 13.53 3.56 -4.61
CA MET A 228 13.15 4.90 -4.18
C MET A 228 12.94 4.93 -2.67
N ALA A 229 13.47 5.97 -2.04
CA ALA A 229 13.38 6.22 -0.60
C ALA A 229 13.04 7.71 -0.39
N VAL A 230 11.89 8.00 0.21
CA VAL A 230 11.44 9.37 0.48
C VAL A 230 11.08 9.49 1.95
N ARG A 231 11.67 10.46 2.66
CA ARG A 231 11.28 10.84 4.01
C ARG A 231 10.33 12.03 3.97
N GLY A 232 9.34 12.07 4.84
CA GLY A 232 8.51 13.25 5.05
C GLY A 232 9.30 14.37 5.74
N ASP A 233 8.77 15.58 5.65
CA ASP A 233 9.30 16.75 6.34
C ASP A 233 8.29 17.17 7.43
N PRO A 234 8.65 17.13 8.74
CA PRO A 234 7.78 17.54 9.83
C PRO A 234 7.25 18.98 9.71
N LEU A 235 7.97 19.86 9.00
CA LEU A 235 7.58 21.26 8.81
C LEU A 235 6.74 21.49 7.55
N SER A 236 6.43 20.44 6.79
CA SER A 236 5.83 20.55 5.46
C SER A 236 4.85 19.42 5.14
N HIS A 237 5.31 18.32 4.56
CA HIS A 237 4.45 17.25 4.05
C HIS A 237 5.06 15.87 4.30
N THR A 238 4.20 14.90 4.63
CA THR A 238 4.55 13.48 4.71
C THR A 238 5.08 12.95 3.38
N ALA A 239 5.97 11.95 3.42
CA ALA A 239 6.44 11.20 2.27
C ALA A 239 5.26 10.64 1.47
N MET A 240 4.23 10.10 2.14
CA MET A 240 3.00 9.62 1.50
C MET A 240 2.27 10.74 0.76
N ALA A 241 2.03 11.91 1.39
CA ALA A 241 1.35 13.03 0.74
C ALA A 241 2.13 13.55 -0.48
N ARG A 242 3.47 13.66 -0.37
CA ARG A 242 4.32 14.07 -1.50
C ARG A 242 4.30 13.06 -2.64
N THR A 243 4.50 11.78 -2.34
CA THR A 243 4.62 10.72 -3.37
C THR A 243 3.29 10.30 -3.99
N VAL A 244 2.14 10.65 -3.39
CA VAL A 244 0.83 10.52 -4.04
C VAL A 244 0.39 11.82 -4.72
N GLY A 245 0.53 12.96 -4.04
CA GLY A 245 0.01 14.25 -4.50
C GLY A 245 0.79 14.86 -5.66
N LEU A 246 2.13 14.82 -5.64
CA LEU A 246 2.95 15.43 -6.70
C LEU A 246 2.77 14.73 -8.05
N PRO A 247 2.80 13.39 -8.19
CA PRO A 247 2.53 12.73 -9.47
C PRO A 247 1.13 13.06 -10.01
N THR A 248 0.11 13.13 -9.14
CA THR A 248 -1.26 13.51 -9.54
C THR A 248 -1.33 14.97 -10.00
N ALA A 249 -0.68 15.91 -9.31
CA ALA A 249 -0.66 17.33 -9.69
C ALA A 249 0.09 17.56 -11.01
N ILE A 250 1.22 16.90 -11.21
CA ILE A 250 1.99 16.94 -12.46
C ILE A 250 1.16 16.35 -13.60
N ALA A 251 0.55 15.18 -13.40
CA ALA A 251 -0.30 14.52 -14.39
C ALA A 251 -1.51 15.38 -14.80
N ALA A 252 -2.18 16.00 -13.82
CA ALA A 252 -3.28 16.94 -14.08
C ALA A 252 -2.81 18.13 -14.92
N LYS A 253 -1.65 18.73 -14.60
CA LYS A 253 -1.07 19.81 -15.42
C LYS A 253 -0.75 19.35 -16.84
N MET A 254 -0.16 18.16 -17.02
CA MET A 254 0.14 17.61 -18.36
C MET A 254 -1.12 17.36 -19.21
N VAL A 255 -2.26 17.02 -18.60
CA VAL A 255 -3.56 16.93 -19.30
C VAL A 255 -4.07 18.32 -19.70
N LEU A 256 -3.98 19.31 -18.80
CA LEU A 256 -4.41 20.69 -19.06
C LEU A 256 -3.55 21.41 -20.12
N ASP A 257 -2.23 21.20 -20.09
CA ASP A 257 -1.27 21.76 -21.05
C ASP A 257 -1.33 21.07 -22.43
N GLY A 258 -2.10 19.98 -22.57
CA GLY A 258 -2.24 19.23 -23.83
C GLY A 258 -1.06 18.31 -24.17
N GLU A 259 -0.17 18.03 -23.20
CA GLU A 259 0.90 17.02 -23.34
C GLU A 259 0.32 15.59 -23.42
N ILE A 260 -0.82 15.34 -22.76
CA ILE A 260 -1.52 14.04 -22.78
C ILE A 260 -2.80 14.17 -23.61
N GLN A 261 -2.73 13.70 -24.85
CA GLN A 261 -3.80 13.86 -25.85
C GLN A 261 -4.69 12.62 -26.01
N GLU A 262 -4.29 11.46 -25.45
CA GLU A 262 -5.08 10.24 -25.52
C GLU A 262 -6.42 10.40 -24.80
N ARG A 263 -7.51 9.96 -25.45
CA ARG A 263 -8.88 10.05 -24.92
C ARG A 263 -9.38 8.70 -24.45
N GLY A 264 -10.25 8.68 -23.45
CA GLY A 264 -10.74 7.47 -22.80
C GLY A 264 -10.23 7.30 -21.38
N VAL A 265 -10.14 6.06 -20.92
CA VAL A 265 -9.49 5.67 -19.66
C VAL A 265 -8.03 5.37 -20.00
N VAL A 266 -7.10 6.11 -19.42
CA VAL A 266 -5.68 6.15 -19.79
C VAL A 266 -4.82 5.80 -18.57
N LEU A 267 -3.70 5.14 -18.83
CA LEU A 267 -2.63 4.81 -17.87
C LEU A 267 -1.33 5.50 -18.31
N PRO A 268 -0.41 5.87 -17.38
CA PRO A 268 0.76 6.67 -17.70
C PRO A 268 1.89 5.90 -18.41
N PHE A 269 1.59 4.81 -19.13
CA PHE A 269 2.59 3.81 -19.55
C PHE A 269 3.36 4.17 -20.83
N SER A 270 2.93 5.19 -21.58
CA SER A 270 3.67 5.60 -22.79
C SER A 270 5.01 6.25 -22.43
N PRO A 271 6.11 5.99 -23.18
CA PRO A 271 7.43 6.58 -22.91
C PRO A 271 7.50 8.10 -22.85
N VAL A 272 6.61 8.81 -23.53
CA VAL A 272 6.53 10.27 -23.44
C VAL A 272 5.99 10.71 -22.07
N VAL A 273 4.95 10.02 -21.58
CA VAL A 273 4.27 10.37 -20.33
C VAL A 273 5.10 10.01 -19.11
N TYR A 274 5.54 8.74 -18.95
CA TYR A 274 6.27 8.37 -17.72
C TYR A 274 7.63 9.06 -17.61
N LYS A 275 8.33 9.32 -18.72
CA LYS A 275 9.62 10.05 -18.69
C LYS A 275 9.42 11.52 -18.30
N SER A 276 8.38 12.18 -18.80
CA SER A 276 8.03 13.56 -18.40
C SER A 276 7.66 13.63 -16.91
N LEU A 277 6.82 12.72 -16.43
CA LEU A 277 6.46 12.60 -15.01
C LEU A 277 7.71 12.39 -14.13
N LEU A 278 8.54 11.38 -14.43
CA LEU A 278 9.77 11.12 -13.67
C LEU A 278 10.75 12.29 -13.72
N SER A 279 10.91 12.96 -14.86
CA SER A 279 11.79 14.14 -14.95
C SER A 279 11.33 15.28 -14.04
N ARG A 280 10.02 15.48 -13.88
CA ARG A 280 9.47 16.52 -13.00
C ARG A 280 9.55 16.10 -11.53
N LEU A 281 9.21 14.85 -11.21
CA LEU A 281 9.37 14.29 -9.86
C LEU A 281 10.83 14.34 -9.36
N ARG A 282 11.80 14.09 -10.25
CA ARG A 282 13.23 14.26 -9.97
C ARG A 282 13.61 15.70 -9.60
N ALA A 283 12.98 16.70 -10.24
CA ALA A 283 13.18 18.11 -9.91
C ALA A 283 12.59 18.47 -8.53
N ASP A 284 11.50 17.83 -8.11
CA ASP A 284 10.93 17.89 -6.76
C ASP A 284 11.65 17.00 -5.72
N GLY A 285 12.81 16.43 -6.09
CA GLY A 285 13.67 15.61 -5.21
C GLY A 285 13.20 14.17 -5.01
N ILE A 286 12.16 13.72 -5.72
CA ILE A 286 11.71 12.31 -5.70
C ILE A 286 12.55 11.53 -6.72
N THR A 287 13.56 10.82 -6.23
CA THR A 287 14.54 10.09 -7.04
C THR A 287 14.65 8.62 -6.62
N ALA A 288 14.95 7.75 -7.59
CA ALA A 288 15.28 6.35 -7.35
C ALA A 288 16.76 6.10 -7.65
N ARG A 289 17.37 5.17 -6.91
CA ARG A 289 18.72 4.66 -7.15
C ARG A 289 18.63 3.27 -7.76
N GLU A 290 19.39 3.06 -8.84
CA GLU A 290 19.60 1.73 -9.40
C GLU A 290 20.88 1.09 -8.83
N THR A 291 20.86 -0.23 -8.63
CA THR A 291 22.06 -1.03 -8.39
C THR A 291 21.97 -2.35 -9.16
N THR A 292 23.10 -2.82 -9.67
CA THR A 292 23.21 -4.06 -10.46
C THR A 292 24.20 -5.01 -9.81
N ARG A 293 23.88 -6.31 -9.80
CA ARG A 293 24.76 -7.38 -9.31
C ARG A 293 24.72 -8.55 -10.30
N PRO A 294 25.86 -9.16 -10.68
CA PRO A 294 25.84 -10.40 -11.47
C PRO A 294 25.07 -11.50 -10.76
N LEU A 295 24.36 -12.33 -11.53
CA LEU A 295 23.82 -13.61 -11.09
C LEU A 295 24.73 -14.70 -11.66
N ASN A 296 25.36 -15.46 -10.75
CA ASN A 296 26.22 -16.61 -11.08
C ASN A 296 25.38 -17.85 -11.40
#